data_AF-A0A5R9ATF5-F1
#
_entry.id   AF-A0A5R9ATF5-F1
#
_cell.length_a   1.000
_cell.length_b   1.000
_cell.length_c   1.000
_cell.angle_alpha   90.00
_cell.angle_beta   90.00
_cell.angle_gamma   90.00
#
_symmetry.space_group_name_H-M   'P 1'
#
loop_
_entity.id
_entity.type
_entity.pdbx_description
1 polymer ?
#
loop_
_entity_poly.entity_id
_entity_poly.type
_entity_poly.pdbx_seq_one_letter_code
_entity_poly.pdbx_strand_id
1 'polypeptide(L)'
;MSELEYYQLKFDARVDEKPFSELINEINVKNSSYENFRLPPKHLRAFIAVIFTYGLHYDEVPQGKRELFMSAVLDNKQHFLNLSQTFVQHLIHNFDETTKAQLLALEKLEFNILEPLKNPSLLDFVEMNLMDQTTSYRKWEYGRFSIAYFLGEFSERIPLADSIKSLIEKNHSPKSIVDFFDEEFQNAHYDIDDHESKLLALIIKAKCQPKATTMADYILAGSIVQQNLLGLSLRLEKLTETIENAMKKSVSIGKRKGGPKL
;
A
#
# COMPACT_ATOMS: atom_id res chain seq x y z
N MET A 1 -15.43 -11.74 28.07
CA MET A 1 -14.29 -11.69 27.14
C MET A 1 -14.12 -10.24 26.77
N SER A 2 -13.03 -9.60 27.20
CA SER A 2 -12.71 -8.23 26.78
C SER A 2 -12.47 -8.26 25.27
N GLU A 3 -13.22 -7.47 24.51
CA GLU A 3 -12.91 -7.20 23.11
C GLU A 3 -11.47 -6.69 23.06
N LEU A 4 -10.60 -7.41 22.36
CA LEU A 4 -9.30 -6.89 21.97
C LEU A 4 -9.58 -5.71 21.04
N GLU A 5 -9.59 -4.50 21.58
CA GLU A 5 -9.52 -3.28 20.78
C GLU A 5 -8.13 -3.24 20.15
N TYR A 6 -8.02 -3.81 18.96
CA TYR A 6 -6.85 -3.58 18.12
C TYR A 6 -6.79 -2.09 17.82
N TYR A 7 -5.73 -1.42 18.27
CA TYR A 7 -5.45 -0.04 17.89
C TYR A 7 -5.27 0.01 16.38
N GLN A 8 -6.35 0.39 15.68
CA GLN A 8 -6.34 0.49 14.23
C GLN A 8 -5.32 1.55 13.83
N LEU A 9 -4.38 1.18 12.95
CA LEU A 9 -3.46 2.12 12.34
C LEU A 9 -4.23 3.32 11.76
N LYS A 10 -3.90 4.52 12.23
CA LYS A 10 -4.42 5.78 11.71
C LYS A 10 -3.50 6.29 10.61
N PHE A 11 -3.99 6.26 9.38
CA PHE A 11 -3.28 6.74 8.19
C PHE A 11 -3.91 8.01 7.59
N ASP A 12 -4.74 8.71 8.37
CA ASP A 12 -5.28 10.04 8.06
C ASP A 12 -4.35 11.19 8.48
N ALA A 13 -3.38 10.91 9.36
CA ALA A 13 -2.37 11.87 9.78
C ALA A 13 -1.36 12.15 8.66
N ARG A 14 -1.01 13.42 8.46
CA ARG A 14 0.04 13.82 7.51
C ARG A 14 1.40 13.30 7.99
N VAL A 15 2.09 12.53 7.13
CA VAL A 15 3.43 12.01 7.38
C VAL A 15 4.45 12.72 6.47
N ASP A 16 5.74 12.62 6.82
CA ASP A 16 6.81 13.11 5.95
C ASP A 16 7.04 12.08 4.85
N GLU A 17 6.71 12.44 3.61
CA GLU A 17 6.77 11.56 2.44
C GLU A 17 8.09 11.67 1.68
N LYS A 18 9.07 12.44 2.19
CA LYS A 18 10.32 12.66 1.45
C LYS A 18 11.08 11.34 1.21
N PRO A 19 11.29 10.95 -0.06
CA PRO A 19 12.02 9.74 -0.42
C PRO A 19 13.45 9.76 0.10
N PHE A 20 13.98 8.59 0.47
CA PHE A 20 15.35 8.47 0.96
C PHE A 20 16.39 9.00 -0.04
N SER A 21 16.20 8.80 -1.35
CA SER A 21 17.08 9.34 -2.39
C SER A 21 17.21 10.87 -2.37
N GLU A 22 16.13 11.60 -2.10
CA GLU A 22 16.18 13.05 -1.93
C GLU A 22 16.94 13.45 -0.67
N LEU A 23 16.83 12.64 0.38
CA LEU A 23 17.52 12.86 1.66
C LEU A 23 19.02 12.57 1.59
N ILE A 24 19.46 11.63 0.75
CA ILE A 24 20.87 11.44 0.43
C ILE A 24 21.46 12.69 -0.23
N ASN A 25 20.70 13.36 -1.10
CA ASN A 25 21.15 14.61 -1.71
C ASN A 25 21.21 15.76 -0.68
N GLU A 26 20.31 15.78 0.32
CA GLU A 26 20.36 16.73 1.45
C GLU A 26 21.60 16.52 2.35
N ILE A 27 22.16 15.31 2.43
CA ILE A 27 23.33 14.97 3.26
C ILE A 27 24.64 15.63 2.79
N ASN A 28 24.68 16.28 1.62
CA ASN A 28 25.71 17.25 1.18
C ASN A 28 27.17 16.92 1.62
N VAL A 29 27.77 15.95 0.93
CA VAL A 29 29.20 15.68 0.68
C VAL A 29 30.21 16.60 1.40
N LYS A 30 30.35 16.49 2.72
CA LYS A 30 31.48 17.09 3.46
C LYS A 30 32.21 16.13 4.39
N ASN A 31 31.67 14.93 4.65
CA ASN A 31 32.33 13.92 5.47
C ASN A 31 32.54 12.63 4.69
N SER A 32 33.79 12.19 4.67
CA SER A 32 34.36 11.15 3.80
C SER A 32 33.97 9.71 4.15
N SER A 33 32.94 9.47 4.95
CA SER A 33 32.53 8.11 5.31
C SER A 33 31.02 8.00 5.40
N TYR A 34 30.43 7.46 4.34
CA TYR A 34 29.04 6.98 4.35
C TYR A 34 28.88 5.64 5.11
N GLU A 35 29.98 5.09 5.64
CA GLU A 35 30.00 3.83 6.38
C GLU A 35 29.66 4.02 7.87
N ASN A 36 29.94 5.20 8.43
CA ASN A 36 29.72 5.54 9.84
C ASN A 36 29.06 6.91 9.96
N PHE A 37 27.78 6.99 9.57
CA PHE A 37 27.04 8.24 9.57
C PHE A 37 25.84 8.19 10.51
N ARG A 38 25.72 9.19 11.37
CA ARG A 38 24.56 9.36 12.25
C ARG A 38 23.44 10.13 11.54
N LEU A 39 22.35 9.45 11.25
CA LEU A 39 21.21 10.02 10.53
C LEU A 39 20.35 10.93 11.42
N PRO A 40 19.94 12.12 10.94
CA PRO A 40 18.87 12.88 11.59
C PRO A 40 17.56 12.07 11.67
N PRO A 41 16.67 12.31 12.65
CA PRO A 41 15.46 11.50 12.86
C PRO A 41 14.61 11.28 11.59
N LYS A 42 14.39 12.34 10.80
CA LYS A 42 13.72 12.29 9.50
C LYS A 42 14.37 11.28 8.53
N HIS A 43 15.69 11.32 8.43
CA HIS A 43 16.45 10.49 7.49
C HIS A 43 16.49 9.04 7.97
N LEU A 44 16.59 8.82 9.28
CA LEU A 44 16.51 7.49 9.87
C LEU A 44 15.18 6.82 9.55
N ARG A 45 14.06 7.54 9.66
CA ARG A 45 12.73 7.00 9.31
C ARG A 45 12.61 6.63 7.84
N ALA A 46 13.15 7.45 6.94
CA ALA A 46 13.18 7.12 5.51
C ALA A 46 14.08 5.90 5.24
N PHE A 47 15.19 5.77 5.97
CA PHE A 47 16.09 4.61 5.84
C PHE A 47 15.43 3.31 6.33
N ILE A 48 14.71 3.38 7.45
CA ILE A 48 13.85 2.30 7.96
C ILE A 48 12.80 1.92 6.92
N ALA A 49 12.17 2.89 6.25
CA ALA A 49 11.16 2.64 5.22
C ALA A 49 11.75 1.91 3.99
N VAL A 50 12.98 2.21 3.59
CA VAL A 50 13.71 1.46 2.54
C VAL A 50 13.91 0.01 2.95
N ILE A 51 14.46 -0.22 4.14
CA ILE A 51 14.74 -1.58 4.64
C ILE A 51 13.45 -2.40 4.75
N PHE A 52 12.39 -1.81 5.31
CA PHE A 52 11.08 -2.44 5.38
C PHE A 52 10.53 -2.75 3.99
N THR A 53 10.55 -1.80 3.06
CA THR A 53 10.04 -2.01 1.70
C THR A 53 10.78 -3.16 1.02
N TYR A 54 12.11 -3.20 1.16
CA TYR A 54 12.89 -4.31 0.65
C TYR A 54 12.50 -5.64 1.29
N GLY A 55 12.43 -5.69 2.63
CA GLY A 55 12.06 -6.89 3.38
C GLY A 55 10.65 -7.40 3.08
N LEU A 56 9.68 -6.50 2.91
CA LEU A 56 8.28 -6.83 2.63
C LEU A 56 8.12 -7.59 1.31
N HIS A 57 8.91 -7.24 0.29
CA HIS A 57 8.82 -7.82 -1.05
C HIS A 57 9.97 -8.79 -1.37
N TYR A 58 10.85 -9.09 -0.41
CA TYR A 58 12.09 -9.83 -0.63
C TYR A 58 11.88 -11.20 -1.29
N ASP A 59 10.90 -11.97 -0.79
CA ASP A 59 10.60 -13.31 -1.28
C ASP A 59 9.91 -13.32 -2.65
N GLU A 60 9.29 -12.20 -3.02
CA GLU A 60 8.57 -12.03 -4.28
C GLU A 60 9.51 -11.64 -5.44
N VAL A 61 10.75 -11.27 -5.11
CA VAL A 61 11.78 -10.88 -6.09
C VAL A 61 12.75 -12.05 -6.32
N PRO A 62 12.92 -12.51 -7.58
CA PRO A 62 13.88 -13.56 -7.91
C PRO A 62 15.29 -13.20 -7.43
N GLN A 63 16.02 -14.18 -6.89
CA GLN A 63 17.34 -13.95 -6.27
C GLN A 63 18.29 -13.11 -7.12
N GLY A 64 18.39 -13.38 -8.42
CA GLY A 64 19.27 -12.65 -9.34
C GLY A 64 18.84 -11.20 -9.65
N LYS A 65 17.67 -10.76 -9.19
CA LYS A 65 17.15 -9.40 -9.36
C LYS A 65 17.12 -8.59 -8.05
N ARG A 66 17.50 -9.19 -6.92
CA ARG A 66 17.38 -8.55 -5.59
C ARG A 66 18.25 -7.30 -5.43
N GLU A 67 19.45 -7.30 -5.99
CA GLU A 67 20.31 -6.10 -5.99
C GLU A 67 19.67 -4.95 -6.77
N LEU A 68 19.18 -5.24 -7.98
CA LEU A 68 18.45 -4.26 -8.80
C LEU A 68 17.19 -3.75 -8.10
N PHE A 69 16.48 -4.63 -7.40
CA PHE A 69 15.32 -4.25 -6.60
C PHE A 69 15.70 -3.32 -5.45
N MET A 70 16.76 -3.62 -4.70
CA MET A 70 17.27 -2.72 -3.65
C MET A 70 17.60 -1.33 -4.22
N SER A 71 18.30 -1.27 -5.37
CA SER A 71 18.57 0.01 -6.03
C SER A 71 17.27 0.75 -6.42
N ALA A 72 16.27 0.03 -6.93
CA ALA A 72 14.98 0.63 -7.27
C ALA A 72 14.22 1.19 -6.05
N VAL A 73 14.30 0.51 -4.90
CA VAL A 73 13.73 0.97 -3.62
C VAL A 73 14.46 2.22 -3.12
N LEU A 74 15.79 2.22 -3.15
CA LEU A 74 16.62 3.35 -2.73
C LEU A 74 16.35 4.59 -3.58
N ASP A 75 16.33 4.42 -4.90
CA ASP A 75 16.10 5.51 -5.84
C ASP A 75 14.64 5.95 -5.89
N ASN A 76 13.73 5.13 -5.35
CA ASN A 76 12.28 5.31 -5.39
C ASN A 76 11.73 5.53 -6.81
N LYS A 77 12.28 4.79 -7.78
CA LYS A 77 12.00 4.98 -9.21
C LYS A 77 10.66 4.40 -9.68
N GLN A 78 9.98 3.62 -8.84
CA GLN A 78 8.72 2.97 -9.17
C GLN A 78 7.59 3.55 -8.34
N HIS A 79 6.51 3.94 -9.01
CA HIS A 79 5.40 4.69 -8.44
C HIS A 79 4.85 4.05 -7.16
N PHE A 80 4.62 2.73 -7.17
CA PHE A 80 4.06 2.05 -6.00
C PHE A 80 5.06 1.56 -4.95
N LEU A 81 6.37 1.75 -5.13
CA LEU A 81 7.30 1.56 -4.00
C LEU A 81 7.07 2.60 -2.90
N ASN A 82 6.54 3.77 -3.25
CA ASN A 82 6.07 4.76 -2.28
C ASN A 82 4.97 4.23 -1.37
N LEU A 83 4.11 3.33 -1.84
CA LEU A 83 3.04 2.78 -1.02
C LEU A 83 3.62 2.14 0.24
N SER A 84 4.59 1.24 0.08
CA SER A 84 5.25 0.56 1.21
C SER A 84 6.04 1.52 2.09
N GLN A 85 6.70 2.53 1.50
CA GLN A 85 7.46 3.52 2.26
C GLN A 85 6.54 4.43 3.09
N THR A 86 5.45 4.93 2.53
CA THR A 86 4.46 5.76 3.23
C THR A 86 3.74 4.96 4.32
N PHE A 87 3.42 3.69 4.05
CA PHE A 87 2.86 2.80 5.06
C PHE A 87 3.74 2.75 6.33
N VAL A 88 5.06 2.60 6.15
CA VAL A 88 6.01 2.60 7.28
C VAL A 88 6.01 3.91 8.04
N GLN A 89 5.91 5.05 7.35
CA GLN A 89 5.84 6.34 8.03
C GLN A 89 4.61 6.41 8.94
N HIS A 90 3.47 5.87 8.49
CA HIS A 90 2.29 5.74 9.35
C HIS A 90 2.52 4.76 10.50
N LEU A 91 3.17 3.62 10.29
CA LEU A 91 3.51 2.69 11.38
C LEU A 91 4.35 3.38 12.45
N ILE A 92 5.41 4.07 12.04
CA ILE A 92 6.32 4.79 12.94
C ILE A 92 5.57 5.88 13.70
N HIS A 93 4.66 6.59 13.04
CA HIS A 93 3.84 7.63 13.69
C HIS A 93 2.92 7.07 14.78
N ASN A 94 2.49 5.81 14.63
CA ASN A 94 1.56 5.14 15.53
C ASN A 94 2.25 4.22 16.54
N PHE A 95 3.59 4.25 16.65
CA PHE A 95 4.30 3.46 17.64
C PHE A 95 3.85 3.75 19.07
N ASP A 96 3.84 2.70 19.89
CA ASP A 96 3.71 2.83 21.33
C ASP A 96 4.99 3.43 21.94
N GLU A 97 4.93 3.78 23.23
CA GLU A 97 6.06 4.41 23.92
C GLU A 97 7.29 3.48 23.98
N THR A 98 7.07 2.17 24.06
CA THR A 98 8.16 1.17 24.07
C THR A 98 8.91 1.15 22.74
N THR A 99 8.19 1.09 21.62
CA THR A 99 8.77 1.06 20.27
C THR A 99 9.40 2.41 19.92
N LYS A 100 8.79 3.53 20.35
CA LYS A 100 9.40 4.87 20.24
C LYS A 100 10.74 4.94 20.98
N ALA A 101 10.84 4.36 22.18
CA ALA A 101 12.10 4.33 22.92
C ALA A 101 13.20 3.55 22.18
N GLN A 102 12.85 2.44 21.52
CA GLN A 102 13.77 1.69 20.65
C GLN A 102 14.21 2.53 19.44
N LEU A 103 13.28 3.23 18.78
CA LEU A 103 13.61 4.15 17.68
C LEU A 103 14.57 5.26 18.13
N LEU A 104 14.35 5.86 19.31
CA LEU A 104 15.24 6.87 19.89
C LEU A 104 16.64 6.31 20.24
N ALA A 105 16.75 5.01 20.52
CA ALA A 105 18.05 4.36 20.70
C ALA A 105 18.80 4.24 19.37
N LEU A 106 18.11 3.92 18.28
CA LEU A 106 18.70 3.88 16.93
C LEU A 106 19.21 5.26 16.48
N GLU A 107 18.54 6.35 16.85
CA GLU A 107 19.00 7.72 16.55
C GLU A 107 20.37 8.08 17.14
N LYS A 108 20.91 7.26 18.04
CA LYS A 108 22.23 7.44 18.66
C LYS A 108 23.34 6.63 17.97
N LEU A 109 22.99 5.77 17.03
CA LEU A 109 23.92 4.90 16.32
C LEU A 109 24.41 5.53 15.03
N GLU A 110 25.50 4.97 14.51
CA GLU A 110 26.05 5.26 13.20
C GLU A 110 25.69 4.12 12.23
N PHE A 111 25.45 4.47 10.98
CA PHE A 111 24.98 3.54 9.97
C PHE A 111 25.81 3.62 8.69
N ASN A 112 25.90 2.47 8.01
CA ASN A 112 26.36 2.40 6.63
C ASN A 112 25.18 2.71 5.70
N ILE A 113 25.20 3.93 5.17
CA ILE A 113 24.14 4.47 4.31
C ILE A 113 24.18 3.84 2.91
N LEU A 114 25.37 3.46 2.42
CA LEU A 114 25.53 2.89 1.08
C LEU A 114 25.03 1.45 1.01
N GLU A 115 25.12 0.73 2.12
CA GLU A 115 24.76 -0.68 2.20
C GLU A 115 23.70 -0.88 3.31
N PRO A 116 22.41 -0.62 3.01
CA PRO A 116 21.33 -0.67 3.99
C PRO A 116 21.29 -1.98 4.80
N LEU A 117 21.59 -3.09 4.14
CA LEU A 117 21.57 -4.44 4.72
C LEU A 117 22.78 -4.77 5.61
N LYS A 118 23.78 -3.88 5.72
CA LYS A 118 24.92 -4.06 6.64
C LYS A 118 24.71 -3.39 8.00
N ASN A 119 23.48 -2.98 8.31
CA ASN A 119 23.11 -2.33 9.57
C ASN A 119 22.27 -3.29 10.44
N PRO A 120 22.89 -4.21 11.21
CA PRO A 120 22.15 -5.25 11.94
C PRO A 120 21.12 -4.67 12.91
N SER A 121 21.45 -3.61 13.65
CA SER A 121 20.49 -2.98 14.57
C SER A 121 19.25 -2.40 13.87
N LEU A 122 19.37 -1.96 12.61
CA LEU A 122 18.22 -1.52 11.83
C LEU A 122 17.41 -2.70 11.30
N LEU A 123 18.09 -3.75 10.82
CA LEU A 123 17.44 -4.97 10.37
C LEU A 123 16.60 -5.58 11.50
N ASP A 124 17.21 -5.76 12.68
CA ASP A 124 16.53 -6.28 13.88
C ASP A 124 15.34 -5.41 14.25
N PHE A 125 15.48 -4.08 14.23
CA PHE A 125 14.38 -3.18 14.54
C PHE A 125 13.21 -3.32 13.55
N VAL A 126 13.50 -3.37 12.25
CA VAL A 126 12.48 -3.55 11.21
C VAL A 126 11.81 -4.91 11.37
N GLU A 127 12.58 -5.97 11.53
CA GLU A 127 12.06 -7.33 11.66
C GLU A 127 11.21 -7.52 12.92
N MET A 128 11.60 -6.93 14.05
CA MET A 128 10.89 -7.12 15.32
C MET A 128 9.68 -6.20 15.48
N ASN A 129 9.76 -4.96 14.99
CA ASN A 129 8.74 -3.94 15.29
C ASN A 129 7.82 -3.63 14.11
N LEU A 130 8.31 -3.78 12.87
CA LEU A 130 7.55 -3.42 11.67
C LEU A 130 7.06 -4.66 10.92
N MET A 131 7.89 -5.69 10.79
CA MET A 131 7.48 -6.95 10.19
C MET A 131 6.77 -7.78 11.26
N ASP A 132 5.58 -8.28 10.93
CA ASP A 132 4.89 -9.20 11.83
C ASP A 132 5.26 -10.63 11.44
N GLN A 133 6.21 -11.20 12.17
CA GLN A 133 6.69 -12.57 11.94
C GLN A 133 5.68 -13.64 12.37
N THR A 134 4.64 -13.29 13.14
CA THR A 134 3.84 -14.27 13.89
C THR A 134 2.33 -14.17 13.67
N THR A 135 1.80 -13.02 13.23
CA THR A 135 0.36 -12.85 13.02
C THR A 135 0.00 -12.22 11.67
N SER A 136 -1.23 -12.48 11.20
CA SER A 136 -1.77 -11.92 9.96
C SER A 136 -2.10 -10.42 10.06
N TYR A 137 -1.74 -9.76 11.18
CA TYR A 137 -2.22 -8.44 11.54
C TYR A 137 -1.53 -7.33 10.74
N ARG A 138 -0.19 -7.37 10.59
CA ARG A 138 0.49 -6.38 9.74
C ARG A 138 0.07 -6.47 8.29
N LYS A 139 -0.16 -7.69 7.80
CA LYS A 139 -0.66 -7.93 6.44
C LYS A 139 -2.07 -7.36 6.26
N TRP A 140 -2.92 -7.49 7.27
CA TRP A 140 -4.23 -6.84 7.31
C TRP A 140 -4.13 -5.30 7.26
N GLU A 141 -3.27 -4.69 8.08
CA GLU A 141 -3.05 -3.23 8.08
C GLU A 141 -2.50 -2.74 6.73
N TYR A 142 -1.53 -3.47 6.18
CA TYR A 142 -0.95 -3.17 4.88
C TYR A 142 -1.99 -3.24 3.77
N GLY A 143 -2.89 -4.23 3.79
CA GLY A 143 -4.00 -4.33 2.85
C GLY A 143 -5.03 -3.21 2.99
N ARG A 144 -5.37 -2.80 4.22
CA ARG A 144 -6.23 -1.63 4.47
C ARG A 144 -5.63 -0.36 3.90
N PHE A 145 -4.35 -0.13 4.18
CA PHE A 145 -3.62 1.01 3.68
C PHE A 145 -3.53 0.97 2.15
N SER A 146 -3.20 -0.18 1.57
CA SER A 146 -3.09 -0.36 0.12
C SER A 146 -4.39 -0.01 -0.58
N ILE A 147 -5.54 -0.50 -0.10
CA ILE A 147 -6.85 -0.16 -0.69
C ILE A 147 -7.09 1.35 -0.65
N ALA A 148 -6.80 2.02 0.47
CA ALA A 148 -6.95 3.46 0.59
C ALA A 148 -6.01 4.22 -0.38
N TYR A 149 -4.76 3.77 -0.48
CA TYR A 149 -3.75 4.31 -1.37
C TYR A 149 -4.18 4.21 -2.85
N PHE A 150 -4.53 3.01 -3.31
CA PHE A 150 -5.00 2.78 -4.68
C PHE A 150 -6.30 3.56 -4.98
N LEU A 151 -7.22 3.65 -4.03
CA LEU A 151 -8.42 4.45 -4.21
C LEU A 151 -8.08 5.95 -4.41
N GLY A 152 -7.10 6.47 -3.68
CA GLY A 152 -6.57 7.83 -3.88
C GLY A 152 -5.99 8.00 -5.27
N GLU A 153 -5.07 7.10 -5.66
CA GLU A 153 -4.41 7.09 -6.96
C GLU A 153 -5.40 7.03 -8.14
N PHE A 154 -6.43 6.20 -8.05
CA PHE A 154 -7.47 6.17 -9.07
C PHE A 154 -8.30 7.45 -9.05
N SER A 155 -8.62 7.99 -7.87
CA SER A 155 -9.44 9.20 -7.74
C SER A 155 -8.75 10.46 -8.27
N GLU A 156 -7.41 10.47 -8.35
CA GLU A 156 -6.66 11.55 -9.01
C GLU A 156 -6.78 11.52 -10.54
N ARG A 157 -7.06 10.34 -11.11
CA ARG A 157 -7.12 10.12 -12.57
C ARG A 157 -8.55 10.10 -13.10
N ILE A 158 -9.48 9.59 -12.30
CA ILE A 158 -10.89 9.42 -12.64
C ILE A 158 -11.77 9.82 -11.45
N PRO A 159 -13.00 10.34 -11.65
CA PRO A 159 -13.89 10.74 -10.56
C PRO A 159 -14.56 9.53 -9.87
N LEU A 160 -13.75 8.55 -9.45
CA LEU A 160 -14.19 7.26 -8.93
C LEU A 160 -15.03 7.41 -7.65
N ALA A 161 -14.51 8.15 -6.67
CA ALA A 161 -15.19 8.35 -5.39
C ALA A 161 -16.57 9.01 -5.55
N ASP A 162 -16.65 10.04 -6.39
CA ASP A 162 -17.90 10.77 -6.67
C ASP A 162 -18.88 9.93 -7.49
N SER A 163 -18.36 9.15 -8.45
CA SER A 163 -19.19 8.25 -9.27
C SER A 163 -19.84 7.16 -8.42
N ILE A 164 -19.08 6.52 -7.53
CA ILE A 164 -19.63 5.52 -6.59
C ILE A 164 -20.66 6.16 -5.67
N LYS A 165 -20.38 7.35 -5.13
CA LYS A 165 -21.32 8.08 -4.28
C LYS A 165 -22.63 8.37 -5.03
N SER A 166 -22.54 8.85 -6.27
CA SER A 166 -23.71 9.10 -7.12
C SER A 166 -24.53 7.83 -7.41
N LEU A 167 -23.88 6.68 -7.62
CA LEU A 167 -24.57 5.41 -7.83
C LEU A 167 -25.34 4.99 -6.57
N ILE A 168 -24.75 5.13 -5.40
CA ILE A 168 -25.42 4.84 -4.11
C ILE A 168 -26.61 5.78 -3.90
N GLU A 169 -26.44 7.08 -4.17
CA GLU A 169 -27.49 8.10 -4.06
C GLU A 169 -28.66 7.87 -5.04
N LYS A 170 -28.40 7.25 -6.20
CA LYS A 170 -29.43 6.85 -7.19
C LYS A 170 -30.21 5.59 -6.77
N ASN A 171 -30.22 5.23 -5.48
CA ASN A 171 -30.90 4.06 -4.90
C ASN A 171 -30.39 2.70 -5.41
N HIS A 172 -29.16 2.60 -5.92
CA HIS A 172 -28.55 1.29 -6.13
C HIS A 172 -28.09 0.74 -4.79
N SER A 173 -28.42 -0.53 -4.51
CA SER A 173 -27.94 -1.16 -3.28
C SER A 173 -26.42 -1.29 -3.36
N PRO A 174 -25.65 -0.96 -2.31
CA PRO A 174 -24.20 -1.10 -2.33
C PRO A 174 -23.74 -2.50 -2.74
N LYS A 175 -24.54 -3.54 -2.40
CA LYS A 175 -24.27 -4.91 -2.81
C LYS A 175 -24.39 -5.08 -4.33
N SER A 176 -25.46 -4.59 -4.94
CA SER A 176 -25.63 -4.67 -6.40
C SER A 176 -24.54 -3.94 -7.19
N ILE A 177 -23.97 -2.87 -6.62
CA ILE A 177 -22.83 -2.18 -7.23
C ILE A 177 -21.58 -3.08 -7.16
N VAL A 178 -21.29 -3.65 -5.98
CA VAL A 178 -20.14 -4.54 -5.80
C VAL A 178 -20.26 -5.77 -6.72
N ASP A 179 -21.42 -6.43 -6.74
CA ASP A 179 -21.66 -7.60 -7.58
C ASP A 179 -21.48 -7.26 -9.07
N PHE A 180 -21.98 -6.11 -9.52
CA PHE A 180 -21.79 -5.64 -10.90
C PHE A 180 -20.32 -5.45 -11.26
N PHE A 181 -19.55 -4.77 -10.41
CA PHE A 181 -18.13 -4.52 -10.69
C PHE A 181 -17.30 -5.79 -10.62
N ASP A 182 -17.62 -6.71 -9.70
CA ASP A 182 -16.95 -8.02 -9.61
C ASP A 182 -17.16 -8.84 -10.89
N GLU A 183 -18.41 -8.92 -11.39
CA GLU A 183 -18.71 -9.56 -12.68
C GLU A 183 -18.02 -8.84 -13.85
N GLU A 184 -18.02 -7.50 -13.84
CA GLU A 184 -17.46 -6.72 -14.94
C GLU A 184 -15.93 -6.87 -15.02
N PHE A 185 -15.22 -6.90 -13.89
CA PHE A 185 -13.76 -7.06 -13.89
C PHE A 185 -13.30 -8.47 -14.29
N GLN A 186 -14.15 -9.48 -14.12
CA GLN A 186 -13.89 -10.85 -14.60
C GLN A 186 -14.07 -11.00 -16.11
N ASN A 187 -14.59 -9.98 -16.81
CA ASN A 187 -14.71 -10.03 -18.26
C ASN A 187 -13.33 -10.01 -18.93
N ALA A 188 -13.03 -11.07 -19.70
CA ALA A 188 -11.78 -11.24 -20.43
C ALA A 188 -11.43 -10.07 -21.39
N HIS A 189 -12.40 -9.22 -21.73
CA HIS A 189 -12.17 -8.05 -22.59
C HIS A 189 -11.26 -6.98 -21.97
N TYR A 190 -11.09 -6.96 -20.64
CA TYR A 190 -10.22 -6.00 -19.97
C TYR A 190 -8.74 -6.39 -19.98
N ASP A 191 -8.42 -7.65 -20.33
CA ASP A 191 -7.04 -8.16 -20.39
C ASP A 191 -6.27 -7.90 -19.08
N ILE A 192 -6.96 -7.96 -17.95
CA ILE A 192 -6.40 -7.95 -16.60
C ILE A 192 -6.36 -9.36 -16.03
N ASP A 193 -5.38 -9.64 -15.17
CA ASP A 193 -5.27 -10.97 -14.54
C ASP A 193 -6.23 -11.13 -13.34
N ASP A 194 -6.31 -12.36 -12.83
CA ASP A 194 -7.20 -12.70 -11.70
C ASP A 194 -6.87 -11.92 -10.43
N HIS A 195 -5.60 -11.60 -10.17
CA HIS A 195 -5.18 -10.87 -8.98
C HIS A 195 -5.54 -9.39 -9.10
N GLU A 196 -5.33 -8.81 -10.28
CA GLU A 196 -5.75 -7.45 -10.65
C GLU A 196 -7.27 -7.31 -10.50
N SER A 197 -8.05 -8.21 -11.10
CA SER A 197 -9.51 -8.21 -11.02
C SER A 197 -10.00 -8.28 -9.57
N LYS A 198 -9.42 -9.20 -8.77
CA LYS A 198 -9.76 -9.33 -7.34
C LYS A 198 -9.40 -8.08 -6.55
N LEU A 199 -8.24 -7.49 -6.79
CA LEU A 199 -7.83 -6.26 -6.10
C LEU A 199 -8.80 -5.11 -6.41
N LEU A 200 -9.18 -4.92 -7.68
CA LEU A 200 -10.16 -3.91 -8.06
C LEU A 200 -11.52 -4.15 -7.40
N ALA A 201 -12.01 -5.39 -7.38
CA ALA A 201 -13.26 -5.74 -6.71
C ALA A 201 -13.20 -5.45 -5.20
N LEU A 202 -12.08 -5.74 -4.53
CA LEU A 202 -11.87 -5.42 -3.11
C LEU A 202 -11.86 -3.91 -2.84
N ILE A 203 -11.25 -3.11 -3.72
CA ILE A 203 -11.26 -1.65 -3.62
C ILE A 203 -12.68 -1.09 -3.74
N ILE A 204 -13.45 -1.56 -4.73
CA ILE A 204 -14.85 -1.17 -4.89
C ILE A 204 -15.68 -1.60 -3.68
N LYS A 205 -15.51 -2.84 -3.20
CA LYS A 205 -16.19 -3.34 -1.99
C LYS A 205 -15.89 -2.47 -0.76
N ALA A 206 -14.62 -2.15 -0.53
CA ALA A 206 -14.22 -1.31 0.60
C ALA A 206 -14.83 0.10 0.55
N LYS A 207 -14.94 0.68 -0.66
CA LYS A 207 -15.56 1.99 -0.87
C LYS A 207 -17.08 1.96 -0.73
N CYS A 208 -17.75 0.95 -1.29
CA CYS A 208 -19.21 0.82 -1.26
C CYS A 208 -19.75 0.33 0.08
N GLN A 209 -19.03 -0.57 0.74
CA GLN A 209 -19.47 -1.28 1.94
C GLN A 209 -18.36 -1.37 2.99
N PRO A 210 -17.88 -0.23 3.54
CA PRO A 210 -16.77 -0.22 4.50
C PRO A 210 -17.07 -1.07 5.76
N LYS A 211 -18.33 -1.10 6.21
CA LYS A 211 -18.76 -1.91 7.36
C LYS A 211 -18.85 -3.43 7.08
N ALA A 212 -18.96 -3.83 5.82
CA ALA A 212 -19.06 -5.24 5.42
C ALA A 212 -17.71 -5.79 4.91
N THR A 213 -16.69 -4.94 4.82
CA THR A 213 -15.34 -5.35 4.41
C THR A 213 -14.63 -5.96 5.61
N THR A 214 -14.26 -7.23 5.48
CA THR A 214 -13.76 -8.06 6.57
C THR A 214 -12.24 -8.00 6.68
N MET A 215 -11.70 -8.51 7.80
CA MET A 215 -10.25 -8.68 7.95
C MET A 215 -9.65 -9.56 6.83
N ALA A 216 -10.36 -10.61 6.41
CA ALA A 216 -9.91 -11.51 5.34
C ALA A 216 -9.81 -10.79 3.98
N ASP A 217 -10.75 -9.89 3.67
CA ASP A 217 -10.72 -9.08 2.44
C ASP A 217 -9.44 -8.23 2.39
N TYR A 218 -9.09 -7.60 3.51
CA TYR A 218 -7.87 -6.79 3.60
C TYR A 218 -6.60 -7.63 3.61
N ILE A 219 -6.57 -8.80 4.26
CA ILE A 219 -5.43 -9.73 4.18
C ILE A 219 -5.19 -10.17 2.73
N LEU A 220 -6.28 -10.44 1.98
CA LEU A 220 -6.19 -10.80 0.57
C LEU A 220 -5.64 -9.63 -0.27
N ALA A 221 -6.16 -8.42 -0.07
CA ALA A 221 -5.63 -7.22 -0.72
C ALA A 221 -4.14 -7.01 -0.43
N GLY A 222 -3.74 -7.12 0.84
CA GLY A 222 -2.36 -7.01 1.27
C GLY A 222 -1.46 -8.06 0.63
N SER A 223 -1.94 -9.30 0.50
CA SER A 223 -1.21 -10.39 -0.18
C SER A 223 -1.02 -10.11 -1.66
N ILE A 224 -2.09 -9.71 -2.36
CA ILE A 224 -2.02 -9.38 -3.79
C ILE A 224 -1.02 -8.24 -4.03
N VAL A 225 -1.12 -7.17 -3.26
CA VAL A 225 -0.24 -6.00 -3.40
C VAL A 225 1.20 -6.34 -3.04
N GLN A 226 1.43 -7.12 -1.98
CA GLN A 226 2.77 -7.57 -1.60
C GLN A 226 3.43 -8.39 -2.73
N GLN A 227 2.70 -9.32 -3.32
CA GLN A 227 3.21 -10.24 -4.35
C GLN A 227 3.38 -9.58 -5.72
N ASN A 228 2.53 -8.60 -6.06
CA ASN A 228 2.42 -8.09 -7.42
C ASN A 228 2.72 -6.59 -7.55
N LEU A 229 3.27 -5.95 -6.52
CA LEU A 229 3.44 -4.49 -6.46
C LEU A 229 4.05 -3.87 -7.74
N LEU A 230 5.15 -4.45 -8.22
CA LEU A 230 5.85 -3.96 -9.41
C LEU A 230 4.99 -4.13 -10.68
N GLY A 231 4.30 -5.26 -10.82
CA GLY A 231 3.39 -5.51 -11.94
C GLY A 231 2.21 -4.53 -11.94
N LEU A 232 1.61 -4.32 -10.76
CA LEU A 232 0.53 -3.35 -10.55
C LEU A 232 0.98 -1.93 -10.90
N SER A 233 2.21 -1.55 -10.53
CA SER A 233 2.78 -0.24 -10.84
C SER A 233 2.94 -0.01 -12.34
N LEU A 234 3.37 -1.03 -13.08
CA LEU A 234 3.53 -0.95 -14.53
C LEU A 234 2.19 -0.93 -15.29
N ARG A 235 1.13 -1.45 -14.67
CA ARG A 235 -0.20 -1.61 -15.29
C ARG A 235 -1.24 -0.62 -14.77
N LEU A 236 -0.83 0.38 -14.00
CA LEU A 236 -1.72 1.37 -13.38
C LEU A 236 -2.67 2.05 -14.38
N GLU A 237 -2.17 2.47 -15.54
CA GLU A 237 -3.01 3.10 -16.57
C GLU A 237 -4.12 2.15 -17.05
N LYS A 238 -3.76 0.90 -17.34
CA LYS A 238 -4.72 -0.13 -17.76
C LYS A 238 -5.75 -0.46 -16.69
N LEU A 239 -5.34 -0.54 -15.43
CA LEU A 239 -6.25 -0.73 -14.30
C LEU A 239 -7.22 0.46 -14.17
N THR A 240 -6.72 1.68 -14.35
CA THR A 240 -7.53 2.90 -14.33
C THR A 240 -8.57 2.90 -15.46
N GLU A 241 -8.16 2.60 -16.68
CA GLU A 241 -9.06 2.47 -17.84
C GLU A 241 -10.13 1.40 -17.63
N THR A 242 -9.76 0.28 -17.01
CA THR A 242 -10.69 -0.81 -16.69
C THR A 242 -11.79 -0.33 -15.75
N ILE A 243 -11.44 0.37 -14.66
CA ILE A 243 -12.40 0.97 -13.74
C ILE A 243 -13.26 2.00 -14.47
N GLU A 244 -12.66 2.88 -15.28
CA GLU A 244 -13.39 3.90 -16.02
C GLU A 244 -14.43 3.30 -16.97
N ASN A 245 -14.06 2.25 -17.70
CA ASN A 245 -14.94 1.55 -18.62
C ASN A 245 -16.06 0.81 -17.87
N ALA A 246 -15.76 0.16 -16.75
CA ALA A 246 -16.77 -0.44 -15.89
C ALA A 246 -17.74 0.61 -15.33
N MET A 247 -17.25 1.80 -14.95
CA MET A 247 -18.09 2.93 -14.53
C MET A 247 -19.01 3.44 -15.67
N LYS A 248 -18.52 3.52 -16.91
CA LYS A 248 -19.36 3.90 -18.05
C LYS A 248 -20.53 2.92 -18.25
N LYS A 249 -20.29 1.62 -18.02
CA LYS A 249 -21.32 0.57 -18.11
C LYS A 249 -22.26 0.53 -16.89
N SER A 250 -21.79 0.93 -15.72
CA SER A 250 -22.56 0.91 -14.46
C SER A 250 -23.81 1.83 -14.49
N VAL A 251 -23.84 2.83 -15.38
CA VAL A 251 -25.02 3.67 -15.64
C VAL A 251 -26.26 2.85 -16.06
N SER A 252 -26.05 1.60 -16.50
CA SER A 252 -27.12 0.68 -16.89
C SER A 252 -27.69 -0.20 -15.77
N ILE A 253 -27.13 -0.16 -14.54
CA ILE A 253 -27.49 -1.04 -13.40
C ILE A 253 -29.00 -0.99 -13.03
N GLY A 254 -29.75 0.02 -13.48
CA GLY A 254 -31.21 0.11 -13.30
C GLY A 254 -32.08 -0.17 -14.53
N LYS A 255 -31.50 -0.23 -15.74
CA LYS A 255 -32.29 -0.31 -17.00
C LYS A 255 -32.73 -1.74 -17.37
N ARG A 256 -32.15 -2.77 -16.75
CA ARG A 256 -32.50 -4.18 -17.01
C ARG A 256 -33.77 -4.68 -16.29
N LYS A 257 -34.49 -3.84 -15.54
CA LYS A 257 -35.80 -4.18 -14.93
C LYS A 257 -37.01 -3.89 -15.84
N GLY A 258 -36.81 -3.88 -17.16
CA GLY A 258 -37.90 -3.85 -18.14
C GLY A 258 -38.17 -5.26 -18.66
N GLY A 259 -38.84 -6.10 -17.86
CA GLY A 259 -39.42 -7.34 -18.36
C GLY A 259 -40.48 -7.03 -19.44
N PRO A 260 -40.78 -7.97 -20.37
CA PRO A 260 -41.81 -7.75 -21.37
C PRO A 260 -43.13 -7.44 -20.66
N LYS A 261 -43.79 -6.35 -21.04
CA LYS A 261 -45.19 -6.12 -20.67
C LYS A 261 -46.01 -7.21 -21.36
N LEU A 262 -46.54 -8.14 -20.56
CA LEU A 262 -47.62 -9.04 -20.95
C LEU A 262 -48.86 -8.23 -21.34
#